data_AF-A0A916TQ06-F1
#
_entry.id   AF-A0A916TQ06-F1
#
_cell.length_a   1.000
_cell.length_b   1.000
_cell.length_c   1.000
_cell.angle_alpha   90.00
_cell.angle_beta   90.00
_cell.angle_gamma   90.00
#
_symmetry.space_group_name_H-M   'P 1'
#
loop_
_entity.id
_entity.type
_entity.pdbx_description
1 polymer ?
#
loop_
_entity_poly.entity_id
_entity_poly.type
_entity_poly.pdbx_seq_one_letter_code
_entity_poly.pdbx_strand_id
1 'polypeptide(L)'
;MPSIVRDWNLTTGRAGFPGAVALAATLWALLGGLVLLAVVAMNVASVIGGIVWVPFPGDFEMTQIGVAVAAFSFLPYTQITGGNVTADIFTSGAGVRTRAALTCLASLVAFGFALVLLWRMYAGMLDQKAYSYTTTILQFPIWLAFLPILISLALLALAAFVSFTEDMRRAVTPPKVREN
;
A
#
# COMPACT_ATOMS: atom_id res chain seq x y z
N MET A 1 -15.01 -27.99 -11.12
CA MET A 1 -14.32 -26.87 -10.43
C MET A 1 -15.16 -25.62 -10.60
N PRO A 2 -15.86 -25.12 -9.57
CA PRO A 2 -16.59 -23.86 -9.69
C PRO A 2 -15.54 -22.74 -9.71
N SER A 3 -15.36 -22.11 -10.87
CA SER A 3 -14.59 -20.88 -10.99
C SER A 3 -15.29 -19.82 -10.16
N ILE A 4 -14.66 -19.43 -9.04
CA ILE A 4 -15.01 -18.24 -8.27
C ILE A 4 -14.82 -17.05 -9.23
N VAL A 5 -15.93 -16.62 -9.83
CA VAL A 5 -16.00 -15.34 -10.54
C VAL A 5 -15.83 -14.28 -9.45
N ARG A 6 -14.62 -13.72 -9.35
CA ARG A 6 -14.33 -12.58 -8.47
C ARG A 6 -14.95 -11.36 -9.13
N ASP A 7 -16.08 -10.90 -8.60
CA ASP A 7 -16.75 -9.70 -9.08
C ASP A 7 -15.83 -8.48 -8.87
N TRP A 8 -15.32 -7.88 -9.96
CA TRP A 8 -14.45 -6.70 -9.96
C TRP A 8 -15.18 -5.39 -9.60
N ASN A 9 -16.29 -5.48 -8.87
CA ASN A 9 -17.06 -4.35 -8.37
C ASN A 9 -16.34 -3.74 -7.14
N LEU A 10 -15.21 -3.07 -7.40
CA LEU A 10 -14.22 -2.63 -6.41
C LEU A 10 -14.72 -1.54 -5.44
N THR A 11 -15.89 -0.94 -5.67
CA THR A 11 -16.40 0.19 -4.87
C THR A 11 -17.89 0.08 -4.50
N THR A 12 -18.66 -0.81 -5.13
CA THR A 12 -20.13 -0.74 -5.10
C THR A 12 -20.80 -1.46 -3.92
N GLY A 13 -20.03 -2.08 -3.00
CA GLY A 13 -20.59 -2.86 -1.88
C GLY A 13 -20.35 -2.32 -0.46
N ARG A 14 -19.45 -1.35 -0.26
CA ARG A 14 -19.11 -0.83 1.08
C ARG A 14 -19.76 0.53 1.30
N ALA A 15 -20.84 0.58 2.09
CA ALA A 15 -21.46 1.83 2.54
C ALA A 15 -20.81 2.33 3.85
N GLY A 16 -20.68 3.65 4.01
CA GLY A 16 -20.19 4.30 5.24
C GLY A 16 -18.66 4.38 5.35
N PHE A 17 -18.15 4.30 6.58
CA PHE A 17 -16.72 4.48 6.89
C PHE A 17 -15.77 3.53 6.13
N PRO A 18 -16.04 2.21 6.01
CA PRO A 18 -15.21 1.31 5.20
C PRO A 18 -15.12 1.71 3.72
N GLY A 19 -16.21 2.25 3.16
CA GLY A 19 -16.25 2.74 1.79
C GLY A 19 -15.38 3.98 1.59
N ALA A 20 -15.42 4.92 2.54
CA ALA A 20 -14.60 6.12 2.50
C ALA A 20 -13.10 5.79 2.57
N VAL A 21 -12.69 4.85 3.43
CA VAL A 21 -11.29 4.40 3.52
C VAL A 21 -10.86 3.71 2.22
N ALA A 22 -11.71 2.86 1.65
CA ALA A 22 -11.43 2.20 0.37
C ALA A 22 -11.26 3.19 -0.79
N LEU A 23 -12.12 4.21 -0.86
CA LEU A 23 -12.00 5.27 -1.85
C LEU A 23 -10.70 6.07 -1.66
N ALA A 24 -10.40 6.49 -0.44
CA ALA A 24 -9.18 7.23 -0.13
C ALA A 24 -7.92 6.42 -0.50
N ALA A 25 -7.88 5.14 -0.13
CA ALA A 25 -6.79 4.24 -0.49
C ALA A 25 -6.65 4.06 -2.01
N THR A 26 -7.77 3.97 -2.75
CA THR A 26 -7.77 3.83 -4.20
C THR A 26 -7.27 5.10 -4.89
N LEU A 27 -7.78 6.27 -4.50
CA LEU A 27 -7.33 7.55 -5.04
C LEU A 27 -5.84 7.77 -4.74
N TRP A 28 -5.41 7.44 -3.52
CA TRP A 28 -4.00 7.55 -3.13
C TRP A 28 -3.10 6.61 -3.93
N ALA A 29 -3.54 5.37 -4.17
CA ALA A 29 -2.82 4.44 -5.04
C ALA A 29 -2.74 4.94 -6.49
N LEU A 30 -3.78 5.57 -7.03
CA LEU A 30 -3.73 6.18 -8.37
C LEU A 30 -2.71 7.33 -8.44
N LEU A 31 -2.64 8.17 -7.39
CA LEU A 31 -1.60 9.21 -7.29
C LEU A 31 -0.19 8.59 -7.24
N GLY A 32 0.01 7.52 -6.47
CA GLY A 32 1.26 6.76 -6.46
C GLY A 32 1.62 6.18 -7.84
N GLY A 33 0.62 5.69 -8.58
CA GLY A 33 0.77 5.22 -9.95
C GLY A 33 1.21 6.32 -10.91
N LEU A 34 0.63 7.52 -10.78
CA LEU A 34 1.04 8.69 -11.56
C LEU A 34 2.49 9.10 -11.26
N VAL A 35 2.89 9.08 -9.99
CA VAL A 35 4.30 9.32 -9.60
C VAL A 35 5.23 8.29 -10.25
N LEU A 36 4.86 7.01 -10.24
CA LEU A 36 5.66 5.96 -10.86
C LEU A 36 5.79 6.15 -12.38
N LEU A 37 4.71 6.53 -13.07
CA LEU A 37 4.74 6.85 -14.49
C LEU A 37 5.65 8.06 -14.78
N ALA A 38 5.61 9.09 -13.94
CA ALA A 38 6.49 10.25 -14.07
C ALA A 38 7.98 9.86 -13.91
N VAL A 39 8.30 9.00 -12.94
CA VAL A 39 9.66 8.46 -12.74
C VAL A 39 10.11 7.65 -13.97
N VAL A 40 9.24 6.80 -14.52
CA VAL A 40 9.55 6.03 -15.74
C VAL A 40 9.80 6.96 -16.92
N ALA A 41 8.93 7.95 -17.13
CA ALA A 41 9.08 8.92 -18.22
C ALA A 41 10.39 9.72 -18.09
N MET A 42 10.72 10.16 -16.87
CA MET A 42 11.99 10.82 -16.56
C MET A 42 13.19 9.93 -16.87
N ASN A 43 13.16 8.66 -16.47
CA ASN A 43 14.25 7.72 -16.75
C ASN A 43 14.43 7.46 -18.25
N VAL A 44 13.33 7.30 -18.99
CA VAL A 44 13.39 7.18 -20.46
C VAL A 44 13.99 8.43 -21.09
N ALA A 45 13.57 9.62 -20.64
CA ALA A 45 14.14 10.88 -21.11
C ALA A 45 15.63 11.01 -20.79
N SER A 46 16.07 10.58 -19.59
CA SER A 46 17.48 10.60 -19.19
C SER A 46 18.33 9.65 -20.06
N VAL A 47 17.84 8.45 -20.35
CA VAL A 47 18.53 7.48 -21.22
C VAL A 47 18.68 8.02 -22.65
N ILE A 48 17.63 8.61 -23.22
CA ILE A 48 17.70 9.25 -24.54
C ILE A 48 18.65 10.46 -24.51
N GLY A 49 18.57 11.28 -23.45
CA GLY A 49 19.44 12.43 -23.22
C GLY A 49 20.91 12.04 -23.12
N GLY A 50 21.24 10.90 -22.52
CA GLY A 50 22.61 10.40 -22.45
C GLY A 50 23.20 9.95 -23.79
N ILE A 51 22.37 9.67 -24.79
CA ILE A 51 22.82 9.28 -26.14
C ILE A 51 22.94 10.51 -27.05
N VAL A 52 22.04 11.48 -26.92
CA VAL A 52 21.89 12.60 -27.88
C VAL A 52 22.46 13.92 -27.35
N TRP A 53 22.44 14.11 -26.02
CA TRP A 53 22.77 15.37 -25.34
C TRP A 53 23.58 15.13 -24.06
N VAL A 54 23.02 15.49 -22.90
CA VAL A 54 23.59 15.29 -21.56
C VAL A 54 22.53 14.57 -20.71
N PRO A 55 22.90 13.52 -19.93
CA PRO A 55 21.99 12.86 -19.00
C PRO A 55 21.37 13.83 -17.99
N PHE A 56 20.19 13.50 -17.48
CA PHE A 56 19.53 14.33 -16.46
C PHE A 56 20.24 14.17 -15.11
N PRO A 57 20.90 15.20 -14.56
CA PRO A 57 21.63 15.07 -13.30
C PRO A 57 20.66 14.78 -12.14
N GLY A 58 20.91 13.68 -11.43
CA GLY A 58 20.14 13.26 -10.26
C GLY A 58 18.81 12.55 -10.54
N ASP A 59 18.67 12.00 -11.74
CA ASP A 59 17.67 10.99 -12.09
C ASP A 59 17.64 9.78 -11.14
N PHE A 60 18.81 9.32 -10.69
CA PHE A 60 18.94 8.25 -9.70
C PHE A 60 18.27 8.60 -8.36
N GLU A 61 18.50 9.81 -7.84
CA GLU A 61 17.96 10.26 -6.55
C GLU A 61 16.43 10.41 -6.62
N MET A 62 15.93 11.01 -7.71
CA MET A 62 14.50 11.14 -7.94
C MET A 62 13.82 9.79 -8.17
N THR A 63 14.49 8.84 -8.83
CA THR A 63 13.98 7.48 -8.98
C THR A 63 13.89 6.76 -7.65
N GLN A 64 14.92 6.86 -6.79
CA GLN A 64 14.91 6.25 -5.46
C GLN A 64 13.74 6.77 -4.61
N ILE A 65 13.58 8.10 -4.57
CA ILE A 65 12.51 8.74 -3.80
C ILE A 65 11.14 8.40 -4.41
N GLY A 66 10.98 8.58 -5.71
CA GLY A 66 9.70 8.39 -6.39
C GLY A 66 9.20 6.95 -6.36
N VAL A 67 10.09 5.97 -6.55
CA VAL A 67 9.73 4.54 -6.43
C VAL A 67 9.34 4.19 -5.00
N ALA A 68 10.06 4.71 -3.98
CA ALA A 68 9.69 4.49 -2.58
C ALA A 68 8.30 5.06 -2.29
N VAL A 69 8.03 6.31 -2.66
CA VAL A 69 6.71 6.95 -2.48
C VAL A 69 5.60 6.17 -3.18
N ALA A 70 5.82 5.76 -4.44
CA ALA A 70 4.85 4.98 -5.20
C ALA A 70 4.57 3.63 -4.51
N ALA A 71 5.60 2.89 -4.11
CA ALA A 71 5.47 1.59 -3.46
C ALA A 71 4.64 1.69 -2.17
N PHE A 72 4.93 2.67 -1.30
CA PHE A 72 4.16 2.88 -0.08
C PHE A 72 2.71 3.29 -0.36
N SER A 73 2.48 4.10 -1.40
CA SER A 73 1.14 4.56 -1.78
C SER A 73 0.21 3.42 -2.24
N PHE A 74 0.77 2.30 -2.70
CA PHE A 74 -0.01 1.12 -3.09
C PHE A 74 -0.42 0.23 -1.90
N LEU A 75 0.30 0.27 -0.77
CA LEU A 75 0.06 -0.62 0.37
C LEU A 75 -1.37 -0.53 0.96
N PRO A 76 -1.98 0.66 1.14
CA PRO A 76 -3.34 0.74 1.68
C PRO A 76 -4.35 0.08 0.76
N TYR A 77 -4.17 0.24 -0.56
CA TYR A 77 -5.05 -0.34 -1.57
C TYR A 77 -4.96 -1.86 -1.60
N THR A 78 -3.74 -2.42 -1.54
CA THR A 78 -3.56 -3.88 -1.51
C THR A 78 -4.16 -4.49 -0.23
N GLN A 79 -4.06 -3.80 0.90
CA GLN A 79 -4.64 -4.27 2.15
C GLN A 79 -6.18 -4.30 2.13
N ILE A 80 -6.83 -3.26 1.60
CA ILE A 80 -8.30 -3.15 1.60
C ILE A 80 -8.97 -4.01 0.52
N THR A 81 -8.24 -4.37 -0.53
CA THR A 81 -8.69 -5.27 -1.61
C THR A 81 -8.41 -6.75 -1.33
N GLY A 82 -7.68 -7.06 -0.25
CA GLY A 82 -7.32 -8.44 0.08
C GLY A 82 -6.31 -9.04 -0.91
N GLY A 83 -5.42 -8.22 -1.47
CA GLY A 83 -4.38 -8.64 -2.42
C GLY A 83 -3.24 -9.48 -1.83
N ASN A 84 -3.36 -9.98 -0.60
CA ASN A 84 -2.35 -10.79 0.08
C ASN A 84 -2.34 -12.24 -0.44
N VAL A 85 -1.98 -12.42 -1.72
CA VAL A 85 -1.99 -13.71 -2.44
C VAL A 85 -1.13 -14.78 -1.74
N THR A 86 -0.04 -14.38 -1.09
CA THR A 86 0.86 -15.31 -0.40
C THR A 86 0.17 -16.05 0.75
N ALA A 87 -0.69 -15.39 1.53
CA ALA A 87 -1.39 -16.03 2.64
C ALA A 87 -2.46 -17.03 2.16
N ASP A 88 -3.05 -16.79 0.99
CA ASP A 88 -4.06 -17.68 0.41
C ASP A 88 -3.46 -19.02 -0.08
N ILE A 89 -2.20 -19.04 -0.55
CA ILE A 89 -1.52 -20.27 -0.99
C ILE A 89 -1.32 -21.23 0.18
N PHE A 90 -0.78 -20.71 1.30
CA PHE A 90 -0.54 -21.52 2.51
C PHE A 90 -1.82 -21.97 3.21
N THR A 91 -2.95 -21.27 3.00
CA THR A 91 -4.24 -21.58 3.65
C THR A 91 -5.24 -22.29 2.74
N SER A 92 -4.84 -22.62 1.51
CA SER A 92 -5.71 -23.25 0.49
C SER A 92 -6.29 -24.62 0.91
N GLY A 93 -5.61 -25.36 1.78
CA GLY A 93 -6.07 -26.63 2.34
C GLY A 93 -6.78 -26.53 3.70
N ALA A 94 -6.91 -25.32 4.27
CA ALA A 94 -7.48 -25.13 5.59
C ALA A 94 -9.02 -25.11 5.56
N GLY A 95 -9.65 -25.68 6.59
CA GLY A 95 -11.12 -25.62 6.76
C GLY A 95 -11.63 -24.17 6.92
N VAL A 96 -12.92 -23.95 6.63
CA VAL A 96 -13.54 -22.60 6.59
C VAL A 96 -13.31 -21.78 7.85
N ARG A 97 -13.40 -22.40 9.03
CA ARG A 97 -13.18 -21.73 10.33
C ARG A 97 -11.71 -21.36 10.54
N THR A 98 -10.78 -22.26 10.20
CA THR A 98 -9.34 -22.02 10.32
C THR A 98 -8.90 -20.91 9.37
N ARG A 99 -9.40 -20.91 8.13
CA ARG A 99 -9.11 -19.85 7.16
C ARG A 99 -9.60 -18.49 7.67
N ALA A 100 -10.83 -18.40 8.20
CA ALA A 100 -11.35 -17.16 8.77
C ALA A 100 -10.52 -16.65 9.96
N ALA A 101 -10.08 -17.54 10.85
CA ALA A 101 -9.21 -17.18 11.97
C ALA A 101 -7.84 -16.66 11.50
N LEU A 102 -7.24 -17.32 10.51
CA LEU A 102 -5.94 -16.91 9.94
C LEU A 102 -6.03 -15.58 9.20
N THR A 103 -7.11 -15.32 8.45
CA THR A 103 -7.34 -14.03 7.80
C THR A 103 -7.50 -12.91 8.84
N CYS A 104 -8.26 -13.13 9.90
CA CYS A 104 -8.42 -12.18 11.00
C CYS A 104 -7.09 -11.88 11.70
N LEU A 105 -6.29 -12.92 12.00
CA LEU A 105 -4.96 -12.77 12.58
C LEU A 105 -4.02 -11.99 11.64
N ALA A 106 -4.04 -12.28 10.33
CA ALA A 106 -3.23 -11.57 9.34
C ALA A 106 -3.59 -10.08 9.29
N SER A 107 -4.88 -9.74 9.29
CA SER A 107 -5.35 -8.35 9.34
C SER A 107 -4.93 -7.63 10.63
N LEU A 108 -4.94 -8.33 11.78
CA LEU A 108 -4.47 -7.79 13.05
C LEU A 108 -2.96 -7.53 13.06
N VAL A 109 -2.17 -8.48 12.55
CA VAL A 109 -0.71 -8.33 12.44
C VAL A 109 -0.36 -7.19 11.49
N ALA A 110 -1.05 -7.09 10.35
CA ALA A 110 -0.86 -5.99 9.41
C ALA A 110 -1.17 -4.63 10.05
N PHE A 111 -2.22 -4.53 10.85
CA PHE A 111 -2.56 -3.31 11.59
C PHE A 111 -1.46 -2.93 12.59
N GLY A 112 -1.01 -3.88 13.42
CA GLY A 112 0.07 -3.64 14.37
C GLY A 112 1.37 -3.21 13.68
N PHE A 113 1.73 -3.87 12.58
CA PHE A 113 2.92 -3.54 11.81
C PHE A 113 2.82 -2.15 11.17
N ALA A 114 1.66 -1.78 10.64
CA ALA A 114 1.42 -0.45 10.09
C ALA A 114 1.62 0.65 11.13
N LEU A 115 1.14 0.45 12.37
CA LEU A 115 1.35 1.40 13.48
C LEU A 115 2.82 1.53 13.88
N VAL A 116 3.54 0.40 13.99
CA VAL A 116 4.97 0.40 14.30
C VAL A 116 5.77 1.13 13.22
N LEU A 117 5.49 0.84 11.94
CA LEU A 117 6.12 1.53 10.83
C LEU A 117 5.80 3.02 10.82
N LEU A 118 4.54 3.40 11.05
CA LEU A 118 4.13 4.80 11.11
C LEU A 118 4.91 5.56 12.20
N TRP A 119 5.00 4.98 13.41
CA TRP A 119 5.78 5.56 14.51
C TRP A 119 7.26 5.68 14.16
N ARG A 120 7.88 4.60 13.67
CA ARG A 120 9.32 4.58 13.37
C ARG A 120 9.68 5.50 12.20
N MET A 121 8.82 5.56 11.20
CA MET A 121 8.98 6.47 10.07
C MET A 121 8.83 7.93 10.51
N TYR A 122 7.90 8.23 11.42
CA TYR A 122 7.73 9.58 11.95
C TYR A 122 8.96 10.03 12.75
N ALA A 123 9.46 9.17 13.64
CA ALA A 123 10.71 9.43 14.36
C ALA A 123 11.88 9.64 13.39
N GLY A 124 12.00 8.78 12.36
CA GLY A 124 13.02 8.92 11.31
C GLY A 124 12.92 10.25 10.56
N MET A 125 11.71 10.72 10.24
CA MET A 125 11.50 12.02 9.58
C MET A 125 12.01 13.18 10.46
N LEU A 126 11.75 13.13 11.76
CA LEU A 126 12.20 14.16 12.70
C LEU A 126 13.73 14.21 12.77
N ASP A 127 14.39 13.05 12.82
CA ASP A 127 15.85 12.97 12.76
C ASP A 127 16.37 13.57 11.45
N GLN A 128 15.76 13.19 10.30
CA GLN A 128 16.15 13.72 9.00
C GLN A 128 16.06 15.25 8.92
N LYS A 129 15.02 15.82 9.54
CA LYS A 129 14.82 17.27 9.61
C LYS A 129 15.80 17.94 10.59
N ALA A 130 16.08 17.34 11.74
CA ALA A 130 16.98 17.89 12.74
C ALA A 130 18.42 18.02 12.22
N TYR A 131 18.89 17.02 11.47
CA TYR A 131 20.23 17.01 10.90
C TYR A 131 20.32 17.64 9.50
N SER A 132 19.20 18.14 8.95
CA SER A 132 19.12 18.78 7.63
C SER A 132 19.75 17.94 6.51
N TYR A 133 19.50 16.62 6.52
CA TYR A 133 20.05 15.73 5.51
C TYR A 133 19.48 16.02 4.12
N THR A 134 20.38 16.12 3.14
CA THR A 134 20.08 16.35 1.74
C THR A 134 20.65 15.23 0.87
N THR A 135 20.09 15.06 -0.34
CA THR A 135 20.69 14.19 -1.34
C THR A 135 21.99 14.80 -1.88
N THR A 136 22.87 13.97 -2.43
CA THR A 136 24.24 14.38 -2.78
C THR A 136 24.27 15.30 -3.99
N ILE A 137 23.46 15.03 -5.01
CA ILE A 137 23.47 15.72 -6.30
C ILE A 137 22.46 16.87 -6.30
N LEU A 138 21.17 16.57 -6.10
CA LEU A 138 20.13 17.61 -6.13
C LEU A 138 20.11 18.50 -4.89
N GLN A 139 20.83 18.11 -3.83
CA GLN A 139 20.69 18.73 -2.51
C GLN A 139 19.22 18.73 -2.04
N PHE A 140 18.46 17.71 -2.43
CA PHE A 140 17.04 17.59 -2.11
C PHE A 140 16.88 17.21 -0.63
N PRO A 141 16.06 17.93 0.15
CA PRO A 141 15.88 17.63 1.57
C PRO A 141 15.09 16.33 1.77
N ILE A 142 15.75 15.31 2.32
CA ILE A 142 15.25 13.92 2.36
C ILE A 142 13.93 13.82 3.15
N TRP A 143 13.75 14.64 4.19
CA TRP A 143 12.56 14.61 5.04
C TRP A 143 11.25 14.88 4.27
N LEU A 144 11.29 15.57 3.12
CA LEU A 144 10.08 15.78 2.30
C LEU A 144 9.51 14.46 1.74
N ALA A 145 10.37 13.50 1.42
CA ALA A 145 9.95 12.18 0.94
C ALA A 145 9.19 11.38 2.00
N PHE A 146 9.42 11.66 3.29
CA PHE A 146 8.74 10.98 4.39
C PHE A 146 7.27 11.35 4.50
N LEU A 147 6.88 12.58 4.12
CA LEU A 147 5.50 13.05 4.22
C LEU A 147 4.48 12.15 3.48
N PRO A 148 4.63 11.89 2.17
CA PRO A 148 3.71 10.99 1.46
C PRO A 148 3.80 9.54 1.95
N ILE A 149 4.96 9.09 2.43
CA ILE A 149 5.13 7.75 3.04
C ILE A 149 4.33 7.65 4.34
N LEU A 150 4.37 8.67 5.20
CA LEU A 150 3.61 8.72 6.44
C LEU A 150 2.09 8.74 6.18
N ILE A 151 1.64 9.50 5.19
CA ILE A 151 0.23 9.47 4.76
C ILE A 151 -0.17 8.07 4.32
N SER A 152 0.69 7.41 3.53
CA SER A 152 0.47 6.04 3.07
C SER A 152 0.39 5.06 4.24
N LEU A 153 1.28 5.16 5.23
CA LEU A 153 1.27 4.30 6.42
C LEU A 153 0.06 4.54 7.32
N ALA A 154 -0.40 5.79 7.43
CA ALA A 154 -1.63 6.11 8.15
C ALA A 154 -2.87 5.52 7.46
N LEU A 155 -2.95 5.64 6.12
CA LEU A 155 -4.00 5.00 5.33
C LEU A 155 -3.92 3.47 5.41
N LEU A 156 -2.73 2.89 5.45
CA LEU A 156 -2.54 1.46 5.63
C LEU A 156 -3.07 0.98 6.99
N ALA A 157 -2.79 1.73 8.06
CA ALA A 157 -3.33 1.41 9.39
C ALA A 157 -4.86 1.47 9.39
N LEU A 158 -5.47 2.49 8.77
CA LEU A 158 -6.93 2.58 8.63
C LEU A 158 -7.49 1.42 7.80
N ALA A 159 -6.87 1.09 6.66
CA ALA A 159 -7.27 -0.02 5.80
C ALA A 159 -7.19 -1.36 6.54
N ALA A 160 -6.09 -1.62 7.26
CA ALA A 160 -5.91 -2.84 8.03
C ALA A 160 -6.92 -2.96 9.19
N PHE A 161 -7.23 -1.84 9.86
CA PHE A 161 -8.28 -1.80 10.88
C PHE A 161 -9.65 -2.14 10.30
N VAL A 162 -10.02 -1.55 9.16
CA VAL A 162 -11.27 -1.87 8.46
C VAL A 162 -11.31 -3.36 8.09
N SER A 163 -10.28 -3.89 7.44
CA SER A 163 -10.19 -5.31 7.07
C SER A 163 -10.36 -6.22 8.30
N PHE A 164 -9.68 -5.91 9.40
CA PHE A 164 -9.81 -6.66 10.65
C PHE A 164 -11.25 -6.67 11.18
N THR A 165 -11.95 -5.53 11.19
CA THR A 165 -13.34 -5.47 11.63
C THR A 165 -14.30 -6.25 10.72
N GLU A 166 -14.06 -6.26 9.40
CA GLU A 166 -14.84 -7.04 8.45
C GLU A 166 -14.60 -8.54 8.62
N ASP A 167 -13.34 -8.95 8.78
CA ASP A 167 -12.96 -10.36 8.98
C ASP A 167 -13.50 -10.91 10.31
N MET A 168 -13.45 -10.11 11.37
CA MET A 168 -14.01 -10.48 12.67
C MET A 168 -15.53 -10.69 12.59
N ARG A 169 -16.26 -9.83 11.85
CA ARG A 169 -17.70 -10.01 11.62
C ARG A 169 -18.02 -11.29 10.83
N ARG A 170 -17.20 -11.61 9.82
CA ARG A 170 -17.32 -12.84 9.01
C ARG A 170 -17.03 -14.10 9.81
N ALA A 171 -16.09 -14.05 10.74
CA ALA A 171 -15.78 -15.17 11.62
C ALA A 171 -16.94 -15.50 12.59
N VAL A 172 -17.69 -14.49 13.03
CA VAL A 172 -18.84 -14.65 13.94
C VAL A 172 -20.09 -15.15 13.21
N THR A 173 -20.28 -14.78 11.93
CA THR A 173 -21.45 -15.17 11.14
C THR A 173 -21.03 -16.03 9.95
N PRO A 174 -20.81 -17.35 10.14
CA PRO A 174 -20.41 -18.21 9.03
C PRO A 174 -21.52 -18.24 7.96
N PRO A 175 -21.17 -18.17 6.67
CA PRO A 175 -22.15 -18.26 5.59
C PRO A 175 -22.88 -19.61 5.66
N LYS A 176 -24.22 -19.59 5.50
CA LYS A 176 -24.99 -20.81 5.26
C LYS A 176 -24.42 -21.47 4.00
N VAL A 177 -23.84 -22.66 4.16
CA VAL A 177 -23.50 -23.52 3.04
C VAL A 177 -24.80 -23.77 2.28
N ARG A 178 -24.92 -23.27 1.06
CA ARG A 178 -26.03 -23.65 0.19
C ARG A 178 -25.74 -25.08 -0.27
N GLU A 179 -26.43 -26.05 0.32
CA GLU A 179 -26.52 -27.40 -0.21
C GLU A 179 -27.29 -27.32 -1.53
N ASN A 180 -26.59 -27.56 -2.64
CA ASN A 180 -27.18 -27.85 -3.95
C ASN A 180 -26.67 -29.22 -4.38
#